data_AF-A0A453FVT2-F1
#
_entry.id   AF-A0A453FVT2-F1
#
_cell.length_a   1.000
_cell.length_b   1.000
_cell.length_c   1.000
_cell.angle_alpha   90.00
_cell.angle_beta   90.00
_cell.angle_gamma   90.00
#
_symmetry.space_group_name_H-M   'P 1'
#
loop_
_entity.id
_entity.type
_entity.pdbx_description
1 polymer ?
#
loop_
_entity_poly.entity_id
_entity_poly.type
_entity_poly.pdbx_seq_one_letter_code
_entity_poly.pdbx_strand_id
1 'polypeptide(L)'
;LSHLLQVRPEDVLEKALHMVETSEKNYLYKCDQLKSIRQDLTVQRIQNELTVKVYETHARFALQAGDLSEYNQCQSQLTRLYGEGIAGCHLEFSAYNLLCVMLHSNNKRDLLSSMASLSKEARLDETVKHALAVHSAVSSGNYVMFFKLYKKAPGLNSCLMGKDDISFT
;
A
#
# COMPACT_ATOMS: atom_id res chain seq x y z
N LEU A 1 -16.29 27.92 -20.65
CA LEU A 1 -15.26 28.86 -20.16
C LEU A 1 -14.88 28.46 -18.74
N SER A 2 -13.85 27.61 -18.67
CA SER A 2 -12.91 27.40 -17.56
C SER A 2 -13.25 28.04 -16.20
N HIS A 3 -13.99 27.33 -15.35
CA HIS A 3 -13.58 27.29 -13.95
C HIS A 3 -12.35 26.39 -13.92
N LEU A 4 -11.17 27.00 -14.09
CA LEU A 4 -9.92 26.38 -13.66
C LEU A 4 -10.16 26.02 -12.19
N LEU A 5 -10.37 24.74 -11.89
CA LEU A 5 -10.17 24.24 -10.54
C LEU A 5 -8.76 24.69 -10.19
N GLN A 6 -8.65 25.67 -9.30
CA GLN A 6 -7.38 26.24 -8.92
C GLN A 6 -6.58 25.11 -8.29
N VAL A 7 -5.61 24.59 -9.04
CA VAL A 7 -4.73 23.52 -8.60
C VAL A 7 -3.97 24.04 -7.38
N ARG A 8 -4.09 23.34 -6.25
CA ARG A 8 -3.48 23.82 -5.00
C ARG A 8 -1.95 23.72 -5.10
N PRO A 9 -1.21 24.75 -4.67
CA PRO A 9 0.24 24.70 -4.61
C PRO A 9 0.72 23.68 -3.56
N GLU A 10 1.97 23.25 -3.68
CA GLU A 10 2.55 22.17 -2.89
C GLU A 10 2.44 22.38 -1.37
N ASP A 11 2.71 23.59 -0.87
CA ASP A 11 2.63 23.92 0.56
C ASP A 11 1.19 23.79 1.11
N VAL A 12 0.19 24.02 0.26
CA VAL A 12 -1.22 23.83 0.61
C VAL A 12 -1.57 22.34 0.56
N LEU A 13 -0.98 21.57 -0.34
CA LEU A 13 -1.17 20.12 -0.41
C LEU A 13 -0.56 19.40 0.80
N GLU A 14 0.58 19.87 1.33
CA GLU A 14 1.14 19.37 2.59
C GLU A 14 0.18 19.56 3.77
N LYS A 15 -0.38 20.77 3.90
CA LYS A 15 -1.38 21.10 4.93
C LYS A 15 -2.65 20.26 4.74
N ALA A 16 -3.09 20.09 3.50
CA ALA A 16 -4.27 19.28 3.17
C ALA A 16 -4.05 17.81 3.55
N LEU A 17 -2.88 17.22 3.25
CA LEU A 17 -2.53 15.87 3.68
C LEU A 17 -2.59 15.75 5.20
N HIS A 18 -1.98 16.69 5.92
CA HIS A 18 -2.00 16.70 7.38
C HIS A 18 -3.44 16.73 7.93
N MET A 19 -4.30 17.58 7.37
CA MET A 19 -5.72 17.65 7.75
C MET A 19 -6.46 16.33 7.52
N VAL A 20 -6.14 15.59 6.45
CA VAL A 20 -6.73 14.27 6.20
C VAL A 20 -6.24 13.24 7.21
N GLU A 21 -4.94 13.24 7.52
CA GLU A 21 -4.31 12.33 8.49
C GLU A 21 -4.94 12.49 9.89
N THR A 22 -5.16 13.74 10.34
CA THR A 22 -5.74 14.04 11.66
C THR A 22 -7.27 14.06 11.68
N SER A 23 -7.92 13.85 10.54
CA SER A 23 -9.39 13.89 10.47
C SER A 23 -10.03 12.68 11.15
N GLU A 24 -11.06 12.91 11.94
CA GLU A 24 -11.92 11.86 12.51
C GLU A 24 -13.01 11.39 11.52
N LYS A 25 -13.03 11.93 10.29
CA LYS A 25 -14.00 11.55 9.27
C LYS A 25 -13.74 10.13 8.75
N ASN A 26 -14.79 9.54 8.18
CA ASN A 26 -14.77 8.17 7.67
C ASN A 26 -13.85 8.01 6.43
N TYR A 27 -13.61 6.74 6.07
CA TYR A 27 -12.76 6.38 4.93
C TYR A 27 -13.19 7.03 3.62
N LEU A 28 -14.49 7.09 3.30
CA LEU A 28 -14.98 7.67 2.04
C LEU A 28 -14.54 9.13 1.89
N TYR A 29 -14.69 9.92 2.95
CA TYR A 29 -14.19 11.29 2.96
C TYR A 29 -12.67 11.35 2.75
N LYS A 30 -11.90 10.54 3.47
CA LYS A 30 -10.43 10.53 3.36
C LYS A 30 -9.98 10.11 1.96
N CYS A 31 -10.62 9.10 1.37
CA CYS A 31 -10.40 8.62 0.02
C CYS A 31 -10.62 9.75 -1.00
N ASP A 32 -11.75 10.46 -0.92
CA ASP A 32 -12.06 11.58 -1.82
C ASP A 32 -11.04 12.72 -1.69
N GLN A 33 -10.65 13.09 -0.47
CA GLN A 33 -9.63 14.13 -0.26
C GLN A 33 -8.26 13.72 -0.83
N LEU A 34 -7.83 12.48 -0.60
CA LEU A 34 -6.55 11.98 -1.11
C LEU A 34 -6.55 11.84 -2.63
N LYS A 35 -7.69 11.47 -3.25
CA LYS A 35 -7.85 11.51 -4.72
C LYS A 35 -7.69 12.91 -5.25
N SER A 36 -8.31 13.90 -4.60
CA SER A 36 -8.16 15.30 -4.97
C SER A 36 -6.72 15.79 -4.83
N ILE A 37 -6.02 15.45 -3.74
CA ILE A 37 -4.59 15.81 -3.56
C ILE A 37 -3.71 15.17 -4.64
N ARG A 38 -3.91 13.86 -4.91
CA ARG A 38 -3.19 13.14 -5.98
C ARG A 38 -3.44 13.74 -7.35
N GLN A 39 -4.66 14.20 -7.62
CA GLN A 39 -5.00 14.87 -8.88
C GLN A 39 -4.19 16.17 -9.05
N ASP A 40 -4.11 17.00 -8.02
CA ASP A 40 -3.34 18.24 -8.07
C ASP A 40 -1.84 18.01 -8.27
N LEU A 41 -1.26 17.01 -7.58
CA LEU A 41 0.13 16.61 -7.76
C LEU A 41 0.40 16.13 -9.19
N THR A 42 -0.54 15.35 -9.75
CA THR A 42 -0.45 14.82 -11.11
C THR A 42 -0.49 15.95 -12.14
N VAL A 43 -1.43 16.90 -11.99
CA VAL A 43 -1.56 18.04 -12.90
C VAL A 43 -0.32 18.93 -12.87
N GLN A 44 0.28 19.13 -11.69
CA GLN A 44 1.51 19.90 -11.53
C GLN A 44 2.78 19.11 -11.90
N ARG A 45 2.66 17.79 -12.11
CA ARG A 45 3.79 16.87 -12.33
C ARG A 45 4.80 16.85 -11.18
N ILE A 46 4.32 17.03 -9.95
CA ILE A 46 5.16 16.97 -8.74
C ILE A 46 5.39 15.50 -8.39
N GLN A 47 6.66 15.09 -8.38
CA GLN A 47 7.09 13.72 -8.06
C GLN A 47 8.26 13.80 -7.08
N ASN A 48 7.92 13.88 -5.80
CA ASN A 48 8.88 14.00 -4.71
C ASN A 48 8.35 13.27 -3.46
N GLU A 49 8.98 13.51 -2.31
CA GLU A 49 8.63 12.87 -1.04
C GLU A 49 7.19 13.16 -0.59
N LEU A 50 6.64 14.35 -0.90
CA LEU A 50 5.22 14.63 -0.62
C LEU A 50 4.32 13.70 -1.44
N THR A 51 4.61 13.55 -2.74
CA THR A 51 3.83 12.65 -3.61
C THR A 51 3.86 11.22 -3.08
N VAL A 52 5.05 10.71 -2.71
CA VAL A 52 5.17 9.40 -2.07
C VAL A 52 4.31 9.32 -0.82
N LYS A 53 4.46 10.28 0.12
CA LYS A 53 3.71 10.29 1.38
C LYS A 53 2.19 10.28 1.17
N VAL A 54 1.67 11.05 0.20
CA VAL A 54 0.23 11.05 -0.14
C VAL A 54 -0.23 9.66 -0.59
N TYR A 55 0.53 9.01 -1.47
CA TYR A 55 0.20 7.66 -1.94
C TYR A 55 0.30 6.62 -0.85
N GLU A 56 1.31 6.69 0.01
CA GLU A 56 1.45 5.79 1.15
C GLU A 56 0.29 5.95 2.14
N THR A 57 -0.05 7.18 2.52
CA THR A 57 -1.16 7.47 3.43
C THR A 57 -2.48 6.96 2.85
N HIS A 58 -2.71 7.16 1.55
CA HIS A 58 -3.91 6.65 0.89
C HIS A 58 -3.95 5.12 0.84
N ALA A 59 -2.84 4.48 0.49
CA ALA A 59 -2.74 3.03 0.48
C ALA A 59 -2.99 2.43 1.88
N ARG A 60 -2.45 3.02 2.96
CA ARG A 60 -2.71 2.58 4.34
C ARG A 60 -4.20 2.68 4.70
N PHE A 61 -4.86 3.80 4.40
CA PHE A 61 -6.30 3.93 4.63
C PHE A 61 -7.13 2.95 3.80
N ALA A 62 -6.77 2.72 2.54
CA ALA A 62 -7.43 1.75 1.67
C ALA A 62 -7.31 0.32 2.22
N LEU A 63 -6.12 -0.09 2.68
CA LEU A 63 -5.92 -1.39 3.34
C LEU A 63 -6.78 -1.55 4.59
N GLN A 64 -6.83 -0.53 5.45
CA GLN A 64 -7.67 -0.55 6.65
C GLN A 64 -9.16 -0.67 6.33
N ALA A 65 -9.60 -0.05 5.23
CA ALA A 65 -10.98 -0.14 4.74
C ALA A 65 -11.29 -1.45 4.00
N GLY A 66 -10.27 -2.21 3.58
CA GLY A 66 -10.42 -3.38 2.71
C GLY A 66 -10.64 -3.03 1.23
N ASP A 67 -10.29 -1.81 0.83
CA ASP A 67 -10.42 -1.33 -0.56
C ASP A 67 -9.18 -1.72 -1.38
N LEU A 68 -9.12 -3.00 -1.78
CA LEU A 68 -7.99 -3.54 -2.53
C LEU A 68 -7.81 -2.88 -3.91
N SER A 69 -8.89 -2.41 -4.53
CA SER A 69 -8.84 -1.71 -5.82
C SER A 69 -8.06 -0.40 -5.68
N GLU A 70 -8.40 0.43 -4.69
CA GLU A 70 -7.71 1.69 -4.45
C GLU A 70 -6.27 1.47 -3.94
N TYR A 71 -6.07 0.46 -3.09
CA TYR A 71 -4.73 0.06 -2.66
C TYR A 71 -3.85 -0.30 -3.87
N ASN A 72 -4.31 -1.15 -4.78
CA ASN A 72 -3.54 -1.60 -5.95
C ASN A 72 -3.17 -0.43 -6.88
N GLN A 73 -4.07 0.55 -7.03
CA GLN A 73 -3.76 1.79 -7.76
C GLN A 73 -2.63 2.58 -7.10
N CYS A 74 -2.68 2.73 -5.77
CA CYS A 74 -1.63 3.40 -5.03
C CYS A 74 -0.31 2.62 -5.09
N GLN A 75 -0.36 1.31 -4.95
CA GLN A 75 0.81 0.41 -4.99
C GLN A 75 1.54 0.48 -6.34
N SER A 76 0.80 0.55 -7.45
CA SER A 76 1.38 0.71 -8.78
C SER A 76 2.16 2.03 -8.90
N GLN A 77 1.62 3.11 -8.34
CA GLN A 77 2.28 4.42 -8.34
C GLN A 77 3.48 4.47 -7.40
N LEU A 78 3.37 3.90 -6.20
CA LEU A 78 4.49 3.78 -5.26
C LEU A 78 5.64 3.00 -5.86
N THR A 79 5.36 1.88 -6.54
CA THR A 79 6.39 1.08 -7.24
C THR A 79 7.17 1.92 -8.24
N ARG A 80 6.48 2.77 -9.03
CA ARG A 80 7.12 3.69 -9.98
C ARG A 80 7.97 4.74 -9.26
N LEU A 81 7.40 5.46 -8.29
CA LEU A 81 8.08 6.54 -7.56
C LEU A 81 9.32 6.03 -6.82
N TYR A 82 9.24 4.84 -6.24
CA TYR A 82 10.36 4.17 -5.61
C TYR A 82 11.44 3.75 -6.61
N GLY A 83 11.05 3.30 -7.80
CA GLY A 83 11.98 2.99 -8.89
C GLY A 83 12.72 4.22 -9.42
N GLU A 84 12.15 5.40 -9.25
CA GLU A 84 12.79 6.70 -9.54
C GLU A 84 13.74 7.17 -8.41
N GLY A 85 13.88 6.39 -7.33
CA GLY A 85 14.78 6.67 -6.23
C GLY A 85 14.23 7.65 -5.19
N ILE A 86 12.92 7.96 -5.24
CA ILE A 86 12.28 8.83 -4.25
C ILE A 86 12.11 8.06 -2.94
N ALA A 87 12.58 8.65 -1.84
CA ALA A 87 12.55 8.02 -0.53
C ALA A 87 11.12 7.80 0.00
N GLY A 88 10.94 6.71 0.74
CA GLY A 88 9.70 6.39 1.45
C GLY A 88 9.78 5.06 2.19
N CYS A 89 8.62 4.50 2.54
CA CYS A 89 8.46 3.25 3.28
C CYS A 89 8.53 2.02 2.35
N HIS A 90 9.58 1.92 1.53
CA HIS A 90 9.74 0.87 0.51
C HIS A 90 9.51 -0.56 1.02
N LEU A 91 10.04 -0.88 2.20
CA LEU A 91 10.01 -2.22 2.76
C LEU A 91 8.60 -2.60 3.24
N GLU A 92 7.91 -1.67 3.89
CA GLU A 92 6.51 -1.81 4.30
C GLU A 92 5.62 -2.13 3.08
N PHE A 93 5.70 -1.31 2.04
CA PHE A 93 4.88 -1.49 0.84
C PHE A 93 5.31 -2.69 -0.02
N SER A 94 6.57 -3.11 0.06
CA SER A 94 7.01 -4.38 -0.56
C SER A 94 6.36 -5.58 0.14
N ALA A 95 6.27 -5.55 1.48
CA ALA A 95 5.60 -6.59 2.25
C ALA A 95 4.09 -6.63 1.96
N TYR A 96 3.43 -5.47 1.92
CA TYR A 96 2.01 -5.38 1.55
C TYR A 96 1.75 -5.88 0.13
N ASN A 97 2.58 -5.51 -0.84
CA ASN A 97 2.45 -5.99 -2.21
C ASN A 97 2.59 -7.52 -2.29
N LEU A 98 3.58 -8.09 -1.58
CA LEU A 98 3.78 -9.53 -1.54
C LEU A 98 2.54 -10.26 -1.00
N LEU A 99 2.00 -9.79 0.13
CA LEU A 99 0.79 -10.35 0.72
C LEU A 99 -0.43 -10.19 -0.21
N CYS A 100 -0.57 -9.03 -0.84
CA CYS A 100 -1.69 -8.74 -1.72
C CYS A 100 -1.69 -9.64 -2.96
N VAL A 101 -0.54 -9.75 -3.65
CA VAL A 101 -0.43 -10.60 -4.84
C VAL A 101 -0.62 -12.08 -4.47
N MET A 102 -0.12 -12.50 -3.32
CA MET A 102 -0.23 -13.89 -2.87
C MET A 102 -1.66 -14.29 -2.50
N LEU A 103 -2.40 -13.43 -1.80
CA LEU A 103 -3.70 -13.78 -1.22
C LEU A 103 -4.87 -13.41 -2.12
N HIS A 104 -4.71 -12.36 -2.94
CA HIS A 104 -5.82 -11.74 -3.67
C HIS A 104 -5.61 -11.73 -5.19
N SER A 105 -4.50 -12.28 -5.69
CA SER A 105 -4.21 -12.39 -7.11
C SER A 105 -3.82 -13.80 -7.52
N ASN A 106 -4.31 -14.25 -8.67
CA ASN A 106 -3.86 -15.51 -9.27
C ASN A 106 -2.53 -15.36 -10.04
N ASN A 107 -1.91 -14.18 -10.03
CA ASN A 107 -0.67 -13.92 -10.76
C ASN A 107 0.58 -14.38 -10.00
N LYS A 108 0.78 -15.70 -9.97
CA LYS A 108 1.97 -16.34 -9.38
C LYS A 108 3.29 -15.88 -10.01
N ARG A 109 3.27 -15.39 -11.26
CA ARG A 109 4.48 -14.92 -11.96
C ARG A 109 4.97 -13.60 -11.37
N ASP A 110 4.07 -12.65 -11.16
CA ASP A 110 4.38 -11.35 -10.56
C ASP A 110 4.85 -11.51 -9.11
N LEU A 111 4.27 -12.47 -8.39
CA LEU A 111 4.71 -12.84 -7.03
C LEU A 111 6.17 -13.30 -7.02
N LEU A 112 6.51 -14.27 -7.87
CA LEU A 112 7.88 -14.79 -7.97
C LEU A 112 8.88 -13.71 -8.39
N SER A 113 8.51 -12.85 -9.34
CA SER A 113 9.33 -11.73 -9.76
C SER A 113 9.58 -10.74 -8.61
N SER A 114 8.53 -10.40 -7.85
CA SER A 114 8.63 -9.51 -6.69
C SER A 114 9.49 -10.10 -5.59
N MET A 115 9.40 -11.41 -5.33
CA MET A 115 10.27 -12.09 -4.37
C MET A 115 11.74 -12.13 -4.83
N ALA A 116 11.98 -12.28 -6.13
CA ALA A 116 13.32 -12.33 -6.72
C ALA A 116 14.02 -10.98 -6.71
N SER A 117 13.27 -9.87 -6.83
CA SER A 117 13.82 -8.51 -6.80
C SER A 117 14.13 -7.97 -5.40
N LEU A 118 13.71 -8.66 -4.33
CA LEU A 118 14.03 -8.28 -2.95
C LEU A 118 15.53 -8.37 -2.68
N SER A 119 16.14 -7.25 -2.27
CA SER A 119 17.53 -7.20 -1.84
C SER A 119 17.79 -8.06 -0.59
N LYS A 120 19.07 -8.31 -0.28
CA LYS A 120 19.45 -9.05 0.93
C LYS A 120 19.01 -8.31 2.19
N GLU A 121 19.15 -6.99 2.18
CA GLU A 121 18.78 -6.10 3.27
C GLU A 121 17.26 -6.07 3.46
N ALA A 122 16.49 -6.03 2.36
CA ALA A 122 15.03 -6.07 2.43
C ALA A 122 14.51 -7.38 3.05
N ARG A 123 15.20 -8.51 2.82
CA ARG A 123 14.87 -9.80 3.44
C ARG A 123 15.17 -9.85 4.94
N LEU A 124 15.91 -8.88 5.48
CA LEU A 124 16.17 -8.76 6.92
C LEU A 124 15.09 -7.96 7.65
N ASP A 125 14.22 -7.25 6.93
CA ASP A 125 13.12 -6.48 7.49
C ASP A 125 12.02 -7.40 8.07
N GLU A 126 11.50 -7.05 9.25
CA GLU A 126 10.52 -7.88 9.95
C GLU A 126 9.17 -7.96 9.21
N THR A 127 8.75 -6.89 8.55
CA THR A 127 7.52 -6.84 7.74
C THR A 127 7.63 -7.75 6.53
N VAL A 128 8.77 -7.71 5.82
CA VAL A 128 9.06 -8.57 4.68
C VAL A 128 9.23 -10.04 5.08
N LYS A 129 9.97 -10.32 6.16
CA LYS A 129 10.10 -11.68 6.72
C LYS A 129 8.75 -12.28 7.06
N HIS A 130 7.89 -11.48 7.71
CA HIS A 130 6.55 -11.91 8.05
C HIS A 130 5.75 -12.29 6.79
N ALA A 131 5.75 -11.42 5.76
CA ALA A 131 5.06 -11.70 4.50
C ALA A 131 5.57 -12.98 3.81
N LEU A 132 6.89 -13.20 3.80
CA LEU A 132 7.50 -14.43 3.28
C LEU A 132 7.12 -15.68 4.11
N ALA A 133 7.04 -15.55 5.44
CA ALA A 133 6.61 -16.64 6.31
C ALA A 133 5.14 -17.00 6.09
N VAL A 134 4.27 -16.00 5.88
CA VAL A 134 2.87 -16.22 5.51
C VAL A 134 2.80 -16.95 4.17
N HIS A 135 3.59 -16.54 3.17
CA HIS A 135 3.68 -17.25 1.90
C HIS A 135 4.08 -18.72 2.03
N SER A 136 5.09 -19.01 2.84
CA SER A 136 5.49 -20.40 3.08
C SER A 136 4.37 -21.19 3.74
N ALA A 137 3.68 -20.61 4.73
CA ALA A 137 2.61 -21.29 5.46
C ALA A 137 1.39 -21.59 4.57
N VAL A 138 0.96 -20.63 3.75
CA VAL A 138 -0.16 -20.79 2.81
C VAL A 138 0.20 -21.82 1.73
N SER A 139 1.38 -21.67 1.10
CA SER A 139 1.83 -22.57 0.02
C SER A 139 2.00 -24.02 0.46
N SER A 140 2.29 -24.26 1.74
CA SER A 140 2.42 -25.62 2.31
C SER A 140 1.15 -26.12 3.00
N GLY A 141 0.04 -25.38 2.96
CA GLY A 141 -1.20 -25.72 3.67
C GLY A 141 -1.09 -25.73 5.21
N ASN A 142 -0.09 -25.06 5.79
CA ASN A 142 0.14 -25.02 7.24
C ASN A 142 -0.71 -23.92 7.91
N TYR A 143 -2.00 -24.16 8.02
CA TYR A 143 -2.96 -23.18 8.56
C TYR A 143 -2.76 -22.88 10.06
N VAL A 144 -2.21 -23.82 10.83
CA VAL A 144 -1.84 -23.57 12.24
C VAL A 144 -0.77 -22.48 12.32
N MET A 145 0.25 -22.54 11.46
CA MET A 145 1.26 -21.48 11.37
C MET A 145 0.66 -20.18 10.84
N PHE A 146 -0.19 -20.24 9.81
CA PHE A 146 -0.87 -19.06 9.27
C PHE A 146 -1.62 -18.27 10.35
N PHE A 147 -2.46 -18.92 11.16
CA PHE A 147 -3.20 -18.24 12.23
C PHE A 147 -2.28 -17.72 13.36
N LYS A 148 -1.14 -18.37 13.61
CA LYS A 148 -0.12 -17.84 14.53
C LYS A 148 0.52 -16.56 13.97
N LEU A 149 0.83 -16.54 12.67
CA LEU A 149 1.39 -15.38 11.98
C LEU A 149 0.37 -14.24 11.91
N TYR A 150 -0.91 -14.54 11.68
CA TYR A 150 -2.00 -13.57 11.67
C TYR A 150 -2.09 -12.79 12.99
N LYS A 151 -2.03 -13.49 14.13
CA LYS A 151 -2.05 -12.88 15.47
C LYS A 151 -0.84 -11.99 15.79
N LYS A 152 0.26 -12.17 15.06
CA LYS A 152 1.53 -11.46 15.26
C LYS A 152 1.90 -10.59 14.05
N ALA A 153 0.93 -10.23 13.23
CA ALA A 153 1.17 -9.48 12.00
C ALA A 153 1.72 -8.07 12.32
N PRO A 154 2.87 -7.67 11.76
CA PRO A 154 3.39 -6.32 11.90
C PRO A 154 2.62 -5.35 10.98
N GLY A 155 2.50 -4.09 11.41
CA GLY A 155 1.86 -3.03 10.63
C GLY A 155 0.43 -3.39 10.22
N LEU A 156 0.12 -3.22 8.92
CA LEU A 156 -1.18 -3.55 8.33
C LEU A 156 -1.20 -4.91 7.62
N ASN A 157 -0.20 -5.78 7.84
CA ASN A 157 -0.18 -7.11 7.24
C ASN A 157 -1.46 -7.91 7.55
N SER A 158 -2.02 -7.75 8.77
CA SER A 158 -3.28 -8.39 9.17
C SER A 158 -4.47 -7.97 8.31
N CYS A 159 -4.52 -6.73 7.82
CA CYS A 159 -5.59 -6.25 6.95
C CYS A 159 -5.63 -7.01 5.62
N LEU A 160 -4.48 -7.39 5.08
CA LEU A 160 -4.37 -8.18 3.86
C LEU A 160 -4.62 -9.68 4.10
N MET A 161 -4.36 -10.15 5.32
CA MET A 161 -4.57 -11.55 5.70
C MET A 161 -6.00 -11.84 6.15
N GLY A 162 -6.77 -10.82 6.52
CA GLY A 162 -8.09 -10.95 7.15
C GLY A 162 -9.17 -10.18 6.42
N LYS A 163 -9.88 -10.85 5.51
CA LYS A 163 -11.29 -10.67 5.12
C LYS A 163 -11.57 -11.57 3.92
N ASP A 164 -12.63 -12.37 4.04
CA ASP A 164 -13.50 -13.01 3.03
C ASP A 164 -12.94 -13.74 1.80
N ASP A 165 -11.64 -13.67 1.48
CA ASP A 165 -11.04 -14.29 0.29
C ASP A 165 -10.02 -15.42 0.59
N ILE A 166 -9.94 -15.91 1.83
CA ILE A 166 -9.45 -17.29 2.02
C ILE A 166 -10.61 -18.21 1.65
N SER A 167 -10.91 -18.26 0.35
CA SER A 167 -11.76 -19.29 -0.22
C SER A 167 -11.02 -20.61 -0.03
N PHE A 168 -11.38 -21.32 1.04
CA PHE A 168 -11.05 -22.71 1.25
C PHE A 168 -11.88 -23.58 0.30
N THR A 169 -11.61 -23.49 -1.01
CA THR A 169 -12.15 -24.40 -2.03
C THR A 169 -11.18 -24.49 -3.20
#